data_AF-A0A7R9NJS7-F1
#
_entry.id   AF-A0A7R9NJS7-F1
#
_cell.length_a   1.000
_cell.length_b   1.000
_cell.length_c   1.000
_cell.angle_alpha   90.00
_cell.angle_beta   90.00
_cell.angle_gamma   90.00
#
_symmetry.space_group_name_H-M   'P 1'
#
loop_
_entity.id
_entity.type
_entity.pdbx_description
1 polymer ?
#
loop_
_entity_poly.entity_id
_entity_poly.type
_entity_poly.pdbx_seq_one_letter_code
_entity_poly.pdbx_strand_id
1 'polypeptide(L)'
;HSYLSEDSAHLYLSEDSALDIFLKTMTTNIFLKTVLTYIFLKTKPTDVFLKTVPTDIFLKTKPTHIFLKTVLTYIFLKTVPLISF
;
A
#
# COMPACT_ATOMS: atom_id res chain seq x y z
N HIS A 1 9.12 -16.08 -5.15
CA HIS A 1 8.19 -16.08 -6.30
C HIS A 1 7.15 -15.01 -6.03
N SER A 2 7.05 -13.99 -6.87
CA SER A 2 6.08 -12.89 -6.73
C SER A 2 4.72 -13.34 -7.26
N TYR A 3 3.66 -13.21 -6.46
CA TYR A 3 2.28 -13.43 -6.92
C TYR A 3 1.54 -12.10 -6.92
N LEU A 4 1.18 -11.62 -8.11
CA LEU A 4 0.30 -10.47 -8.31
C LEU A 4 -1.04 -11.00 -8.80
N SER A 5 -2.10 -10.76 -8.03
CA SER A 5 -3.48 -11.03 -8.45
C SER A 5 -4.24 -9.71 -8.39
N GLU A 6 -4.73 -9.30 -9.56
CA GLU A 6 -5.59 -8.14 -9.74
C GLU A 6 -6.96 -8.64 -10.17
N ASP A 7 -7.94 -8.50 -9.28
CA ASP A 7 -9.34 -8.49 -9.64
C ASP A 7 -9.80 -7.02 -9.62
N SER A 8 -10.80 -6.66 -10.41
CA SER A 8 -11.33 -5.31 -10.57
C SER A 8 -11.53 -4.52 -9.25
N ALA A 9 -11.72 -5.22 -8.13
CA ALA A 9 -11.88 -4.64 -6.80
C ALA A 9 -10.68 -4.81 -5.84
N HIS A 10 -9.74 -5.72 -6.11
CA HIS A 10 -8.72 -6.10 -5.13
C HIS A 10 -7.33 -6.25 -5.73
N LEU A 11 -6.34 -5.76 -5.01
CA LEU A 11 -4.94 -6.00 -5.30
C LEU A 11 -4.26 -6.72 -4.13
N TYR A 12 -3.65 -7.87 -4.42
CA TYR A 12 -2.85 -8.63 -3.46
C TYR A 12 -1.41 -8.77 -3.95
N LEU A 13 -0.47 -8.45 -3.07
CA LEU A 13 0.94 -8.71 -3.30
C LEU A 13 1.59 -9.33 -2.07
N SER A 14 2.23 -10.47 -2.28
CA SER A 14 2.98 -11.22 -1.26
C SER A 14 4.33 -11.61 -1.82
N GLU A 15 5.40 -11.16 -1.15
CA GLU A 15 6.78 -11.44 -1.56
C GLU A 15 7.71 -11.51 -0.34
N ASP A 16 8.61 -12.50 -0.34
CA ASP A 16 9.50 -12.76 0.79
C ASP A 16 10.63 -11.73 0.91
N SER A 17 11.05 -11.13 -0.22
CA SER A 17 12.00 -10.03 -0.25
C SER A 17 11.99 -9.36 -1.62
N ALA A 18 11.80 -8.04 -1.65
CA ALA A 18 12.06 -7.22 -2.83
C ALA A 18 12.85 -5.97 -2.39
N LEU A 19 13.54 -5.30 -3.31
CA LEU A 19 14.29 -4.10 -2.96
C LEU A 19 13.31 -2.94 -2.75
N ASP A 20 12.45 -2.72 -3.76
CA ASP A 20 11.54 -1.57 -3.86
C ASP A 20 10.21 -1.96 -4.50
N ILE A 21 9.13 -1.30 -4.07
CA ILE A 21 7.81 -1.45 -4.70
C ILE A 21 7.24 -0.10 -5.09
N PHE A 22 6.82 0.01 -6.36
CA PHE A 22 6.04 1.12 -6.87
C PHE A 22 4.68 0.64 -7.36
N LEU A 23 3.60 1.15 -6.76
CA LEU A 23 2.24 0.73 -7.07
C LEU A 23 1.32 1.91 -7.38
N LYS A 24 0.59 1.79 -8.50
CA LYS A 24 -0.44 2.75 -8.94
C LYS A 24 -1.68 2.01 -9.45
N THR A 25 -2.73 1.97 -8.64
CA THR A 25 -3.96 1.22 -8.92
C THR A 25 -5.22 1.99 -8.50
N MET A 26 -6.36 1.59 -9.07
CA MET A 26 -7.70 2.07 -8.74
C MET A 26 -8.59 0.88 -8.35
N THR A 27 -8.26 0.22 -7.24
CA THR A 27 -9.02 -0.91 -6.69
C THR A 27 -9.80 -0.47 -5.45
N THR A 28 -10.85 -1.19 -5.06
CA THR A 28 -11.56 -0.94 -3.81
C THR A 28 -10.65 -1.21 -2.61
N ASN A 29 -9.85 -2.28 -2.69
CA ASN A 29 -9.03 -2.77 -1.58
C ASN A 29 -7.60 -3.04 -2.03
N ILE A 30 -6.64 -2.79 -1.13
CA ILE A 30 -5.22 -3.12 -1.34
C ILE A 30 -4.70 -3.87 -0.12
N PHE A 31 -4.08 -5.02 -0.35
CA PHE A 31 -3.39 -5.79 0.67
C PHE A 31 -1.95 -6.06 0.24
N LEU A 32 -1.00 -5.59 1.05
CA LEU A 32 0.42 -5.75 0.78
C LEU A 32 1.13 -6.39 1.99
N LYS A 33 1.81 -7.51 1.75
CA LYS A 33 2.61 -8.23 2.75
C LYS A 33 4.00 -8.54 2.20
N THR A 34 5.02 -7.84 2.68
CA THR A 34 6.37 -7.92 2.08
C THR A 34 7.46 -7.33 3.00
N VAL A 35 8.70 -7.79 2.82
CA VAL A 35 9.91 -7.20 3.41
C VAL A 35 10.66 -6.44 2.30
N LEU A 36 10.90 -5.15 2.50
CA LEU A 36 11.42 -4.25 1.48
C LEU A 36 12.43 -3.25 2.05
N THR A 37 13.04 -2.45 1.19
CA THR A 37 13.75 -1.23 1.64
C THR A 37 12.82 -0.02 1.50
N TYR A 38 12.15 0.13 0.34
CA TYR A 38 11.25 1.25 0.07
C TYR A 38 9.87 0.82 -0.48
N ILE A 39 8.83 1.54 -0.06
CA ILE A 39 7.46 1.42 -0.63
C ILE A 39 6.98 2.78 -1.14
N PHE A 40 6.53 2.83 -2.39
CA PHE A 40 5.77 3.95 -2.93
C PHE A 40 4.39 3.50 -3.43
N LEU A 41 3.35 4.09 -2.88
CA LEU A 41 1.95 3.72 -3.13
C LEU A 41 1.14 4.96 -3.52
N LYS A 42 0.55 4.97 -4.72
CA LYS A 42 -0.32 6.04 -5.21
C LYS A 42 -1.65 5.49 -5.71
N THR A 43 -2.66 5.48 -4.85
CA THR A 43 -3.91 4.73 -5.11
C THR A 43 -5.16 5.48 -4.62
N LYS A 44 -6.35 5.10 -5.12
CA LYS A 44 -7.66 5.57 -4.60
C LYS A 44 -8.56 4.43 -4.11
N PRO A 45 -8.12 3.59 -3.17
CA PRO A 45 -8.94 2.54 -2.63
C PRO A 45 -9.90 3.05 -1.56
N THR A 46 -10.89 2.25 -1.22
CA THR A 46 -11.68 2.41 0.01
C THR A 46 -10.82 2.00 1.19
N ASP A 47 -10.16 0.83 1.11
CA ASP A 47 -9.34 0.28 2.21
C ASP A 47 -7.92 -0.06 1.78
N VAL A 48 -6.94 0.28 2.63
CA VAL A 48 -5.52 -0.08 2.49
C VAL A 48 -5.06 -0.87 3.71
N PHE A 49 -4.57 -2.08 3.49
CA PHE A 49 -3.89 -2.88 4.51
C PHE A 49 -2.43 -3.14 4.11
N LEU A 50 -1.52 -2.72 4.97
CA LEU A 50 -0.08 -2.83 4.78
C LEU A 50 0.55 -3.56 5.96
N LYS A 51 1.16 -4.71 5.71
CA LYS A 51 1.97 -5.44 6.68
C LYS A 51 3.38 -5.64 6.13
N THR A 52 4.26 -4.67 6.40
CA THR A 52 5.57 -4.62 5.76
C THR A 52 6.70 -4.30 6.75
N VAL A 53 7.93 -4.69 6.42
CA VAL A 53 9.15 -4.28 7.15
C VAL A 53 10.09 -3.49 6.22
N PRO A 54 9.73 -2.26 5.82
CA PRO A 54 10.62 -1.40 5.06
C PRO A 54 11.39 -0.41 5.92
N THR A 55 12.50 0.09 5.38
CA THR A 55 13.17 1.27 5.92
C THR A 55 12.25 2.48 5.79
N ASP A 56 11.63 2.65 4.60
CA ASP A 56 10.87 3.84 4.24
C ASP A 56 9.56 3.54 3.51
N ILE A 57 8.49 4.26 3.88
CA ILE A 57 7.18 4.22 3.20
C ILE A 57 6.76 5.62 2.76
N PHE A 58 6.39 5.74 1.49
CA PHE A 58 5.65 6.87 0.93
C PHE A 58 4.26 6.44 0.45
N LEU A 59 3.22 6.99 1.08
CA LEU A 59 1.83 6.70 0.75
C LEU A 59 1.10 7.98 0.32
N LYS A 60 0.55 7.99 -0.89
CA LYS A 60 -0.35 9.04 -1.40
C LYS A 60 -1.69 8.43 -1.80
N THR A 61 -2.64 8.44 -0.88
CA THR A 61 -3.91 7.72 -1.03
C THR A 61 -5.13 8.60 -0.77
N LYS A 62 -6.29 8.13 -1.23
CA LYS A 62 -7.61 8.67 -0.86
C LYS A 62 -8.54 7.60 -0.26
N PRO A 63 -8.15 6.94 0.83
CA PRO A 63 -8.94 5.88 1.42
C PRO A 63 -9.91 6.38 2.47
N THR A 64 -10.95 5.57 2.66
CA THR A 64 -11.83 5.67 3.82
C THR A 64 -11.13 5.08 5.03
N HIS A 65 -10.38 3.97 4.87
CA HIS A 65 -9.63 3.34 5.96
C HIS A 65 -8.20 2.96 5.57
N ILE A 66 -7.27 3.15 6.52
CA ILE A 66 -5.87 2.71 6.41
C ILE A 66 -5.52 1.90 7.65
N PHE A 67 -5.05 0.68 7.44
CA PHE A 67 -4.42 -0.12 8.47
C PHE A 67 -2.96 -0.40 8.11
N LEU A 68 -2.07 -0.04 9.04
CA LEU A 68 -0.64 -0.18 8.87
C LEU A 68 -0.06 -0.97 10.06
N LYS A 69 0.57 -2.10 9.76
CA LYS A 69 1.35 -2.88 10.73
C LYS A 69 2.77 -3.04 10.23
N THR A 70 3.64 -2.14 10.66
CA THR A 70 5.00 -2.03 10.11
C THR A 70 6.06 -1.84 11.17
N VAL A 71 7.28 -2.26 10.85
CA VAL A 71 8.50 -1.89 11.59
C VAL A 71 9.33 -1.04 10.62
N LEU A 72 9.47 0.27 10.91
CA LEU A 72 10.00 1.28 9.98
C LEU A 72 10.98 2.23 10.67
N THR A 73 11.84 2.86 9.87
CA THR A 73 12.58 4.06 10.28
C THR A 73 11.80 5.32 9.95
N TYR A 74 11.24 5.44 8.73
CA TYR A 74 10.45 6.61 8.34
C TYR A 74 9.14 6.27 7.63
N ILE A 75 8.15 7.14 7.84
CA ILE A 75 6.88 7.10 7.12
C ILE A 75 6.45 8.50 6.68
N PHE A 76 6.07 8.61 5.40
CA PHE A 76 5.38 9.77 4.85
C PHE A 76 4.00 9.37 4.34
N LEU A 77 2.96 9.89 4.98
CA LEU A 77 1.57 9.64 4.62
C LEU A 77 0.90 10.95 4.20
N LYS A 78 0.41 11.00 2.95
CA LYS A 78 -0.47 12.05 2.45
C LYS A 78 -1.83 11.48 2.11
N THR A 79 -2.76 11.65 3.03
CA THR A 79 -4.18 11.34 2.85
C THR A 79 -4.90 12.58 2.36
N VAL A 80 -5.70 12.47 1.30
CA VAL A 80 -6.62 13.55 0.89
C VAL A 80 -8.03 13.15 1.33
N PRO A 81 -8.68 13.91 2.23
CA PRO A 81 -10.02 13.57 2.70
C PRO A 81 -11.03 13.61 1.55
N LEU A 82 -11.98 12.68 1.59
CA LEU A 82 -13.15 12.71 0.71
C LEU A 82 -14.12 13.76 1.28
N ILE A 83 -14.05 15.00 0.79
CA ILE A 83 -15.07 16.00 1.09
C ILE A 83 -16.23 15.71 0.14
N SER A 84 -17.29 15.07 0.64
CA SER A 84 -18.58 14.97 -0.05
C SER A 84 -19.33 16.29 0.13
N PHE A 85 -19.61 16.99 -0.98
CA PHE A 85 -20.61 18.07 -1.05
C PHE A 85 -22.00 17.48 -1.26
#